data_AF-A0A9E3ACH9-F1
#
_entry.id   AF-A0A9E3ACH9-F1
#
_cell.length_a   1.000
_cell.length_b   1.000
_cell.length_c   1.000
_cell.angle_alpha   90.00
_cell.angle_beta   90.00
_cell.angle_gamma   90.00
#
_symmetry.space_group_name_H-M   'P 1'
#
loop_
_entity.id
_entity.type
_entity.pdbx_description
1 polymer ?
#
loop_
_entity_poly.entity_id
_entity_poly.type
_entity_poly.pdbx_seq_one_letter_code
_entity_poly.pdbx_strand_id
1 'polypeptide(L)'
;VVSGGIRNGADVAKALALGADAVSIGTAALVALGDNDPVREAEYQALGTTAGAYDDWHEGRDPAGITTQDPDLAARLDPVAAGRRLANYLAVMTLEAQTIARACGKSHLHNLEPEDLVALTIEAAAMARVPLAGTDWIPGKTGL
;
A
#
# COMPACT_ATOMS: atom_id res chain seq x y z
N VAL A 1 -0.18 2.12 -14.89
CA VAL A 1 -0.57 2.41 -13.48
C VAL A 1 -1.00 1.12 -12.78
N VAL A 2 -0.43 0.79 -11.62
CA VAL A 2 -0.85 -0.33 -10.76
C VAL A 2 -1.75 0.20 -9.64
N SER A 3 -2.90 -0.43 -9.42
CA SER A 3 -3.90 0.03 -8.44
C SER A 3 -4.38 -1.13 -7.58
N GLY A 4 -3.79 -1.28 -6.40
CA GLY A 4 -4.16 -2.32 -5.43
C GLY A 4 -2.96 -2.84 -4.63
N GLY A 5 -3.14 -3.06 -3.33
CA GLY A 5 -2.10 -3.65 -2.46
C GLY A 5 -0.89 -2.75 -2.15
N ILE A 6 -0.90 -1.49 -2.57
CA ILE A 6 0.18 -0.53 -2.33
C ILE A 6 0.03 0.11 -0.96
N ARG A 7 0.97 -0.14 -0.05
CA ARG A 7 0.87 0.31 1.35
C ARG A 7 2.02 1.20 1.79
N ASN A 8 3.19 1.09 1.17
CA ASN A 8 4.42 1.77 1.58
C ASN A 8 5.34 2.01 0.37
N GLY A 9 6.49 2.65 0.58
CA GLY A 9 7.42 2.98 -0.50
C GLY A 9 8.08 1.75 -1.14
N ALA A 10 8.17 0.62 -0.43
CA ALA A 10 8.67 -0.63 -1.01
C ALA A 10 7.70 -1.23 -2.02
N ASP A 11 6.39 -1.16 -1.75
CA ASP A 11 5.37 -1.56 -2.72
C ASP A 11 5.41 -0.66 -3.97
N VAL A 12 5.63 0.65 -3.80
CA VAL A 12 5.84 1.60 -4.91
C VAL A 12 7.05 1.20 -5.74
N ALA A 13 8.22 1.05 -5.11
CA ALA A 13 9.48 0.74 -5.80
C ALA A 13 9.38 -0.58 -6.58
N LYS A 14 8.82 -1.62 -5.96
CA LYS A 14 8.56 -2.92 -6.61
C LYS A 14 7.65 -2.79 -7.81
N ALA A 15 6.54 -2.04 -7.72
CA ALA A 15 5.62 -1.87 -8.83
C ALA A 15 6.29 -1.13 -10.01
N LEU A 16 7.07 -0.08 -9.73
CA LEU A 16 7.81 0.66 -10.74
C LEU A 16 8.89 -0.21 -11.40
N ALA A 17 9.66 -0.96 -10.61
CA ALA A 17 10.66 -1.91 -11.10
C ALA A 17 10.05 -2.96 -12.05
N LEU A 18 8.82 -3.42 -11.76
CA LEU A 18 8.07 -4.35 -12.62
C LEU A 18 7.41 -3.67 -13.85
N GLY A 19 7.70 -2.39 -14.10
CA GLY A 19 7.28 -1.66 -15.30
C GLY A 19 6.04 -0.78 -15.13
N ALA A 20 5.59 -0.48 -13.91
CA ALA A 20 4.49 0.47 -13.70
C ALA A 20 4.96 1.93 -13.85
N ASP A 21 4.21 2.74 -14.60
CA ASP A 21 4.49 4.19 -14.69
C ASP A 21 4.09 4.96 -13.42
N ALA A 22 3.15 4.43 -12.65
CA ALA A 22 2.66 5.02 -11.41
C ALA A 22 1.89 3.97 -10.60
N VAL A 23 1.66 4.30 -9.33
CA VAL A 23 0.81 3.51 -8.45
C VAL A 23 -0.34 4.33 -7.90
N SER A 24 -1.46 3.66 -7.61
CA SER A 24 -2.61 4.22 -6.91
C SER A 24 -2.70 3.63 -5.50
N ILE A 25 -3.10 4.47 -4.55
CA ILE A 25 -3.34 4.12 -3.15
C ILE A 25 -4.82 4.37 -2.81
N GLY A 26 -5.44 3.41 -2.15
CA GLY A 26 -6.83 3.50 -1.70
C GLY A 26 -6.91 3.27 -0.20
N THR A 27 -7.10 2.01 0.21
CA THR A 27 -7.24 1.60 1.62
C THR A 27 -6.12 2.13 2.53
N ALA A 28 -4.86 2.09 2.09
CA ALA A 28 -3.75 2.58 2.91
C ALA A 28 -3.81 4.11 3.16
N ALA A 29 -4.39 4.88 2.23
CA ALA A 29 -4.64 6.30 2.44
C ALA A 29 -5.78 6.53 3.45
N LEU A 30 -6.83 5.70 3.40
CA LEU A 30 -7.92 5.71 4.38
C LEU A 30 -7.40 5.40 5.79
N VAL A 31 -6.60 4.33 5.94
CA VAL A 31 -5.92 4.01 7.20
C VAL A 31 -5.09 5.19 7.72
N ALA A 32 -4.34 5.86 6.84
CA ALA A 32 -3.57 7.04 7.23
C ALA A 32 -4.46 8.20 7.72
N LEU A 33 -5.68 8.35 7.18
CA LEU A 33 -6.66 9.31 7.67
C LEU A 33 -7.21 8.94 9.06
N GLY A 34 -7.04 7.69 9.51
CA GLY A 34 -7.54 7.16 10.79
C GLY A 34 -8.72 6.22 10.64
N ASP A 35 -8.92 5.68 9.45
CA ASP A 35 -9.97 4.70 9.19
C ASP A 35 -9.63 3.38 9.85
N ASN A 36 -10.64 2.68 10.36
CA ASN A 36 -10.46 1.41 11.04
C ASN A 36 -9.49 1.47 12.24
N ASP A 37 -9.39 2.64 12.88
CA ASP A 37 -8.54 2.85 14.04
C ASP A 37 -9.03 2.00 15.24
N PRO A 38 -8.16 1.17 15.87
CA PRO A 38 -8.49 0.37 17.06
C PRO A 38 -9.01 1.20 18.25
N VAL A 39 -8.79 2.51 18.27
CA VAL A 39 -9.42 3.41 19.26
C VAL A 39 -10.95 3.31 19.23
N ARG A 40 -11.56 2.97 18.09
CA ARG A 40 -13.02 2.80 17.94
C ARG A 40 -13.47 1.34 17.98
N GLU A 41 -12.64 0.40 18.46
CA GLU A 41 -12.95 -1.03 18.52
C GLU A 41 -14.32 -1.34 19.14
N ALA A 42 -14.67 -0.67 20.24
CA ALA A 42 -15.96 -0.88 20.89
C ALA A 42 -17.16 -0.51 19.99
N GLU A 43 -17.00 0.51 19.14
CA GLU A 43 -18.03 0.91 18.17
C GLU A 43 -18.09 -0.08 17.00
N TYR A 44 -16.94 -0.56 16.50
CA TYR A 44 -16.90 -1.61 15.48
C TYR A 44 -17.56 -2.91 15.97
N GLN A 45 -17.28 -3.33 17.20
CA GLN A 45 -17.92 -4.50 17.81
C GLN A 45 -19.43 -4.34 17.96
N ALA A 46 -19.92 -3.13 18.26
CA ALA A 46 -21.35 -2.84 18.29
C ALA A 46 -22.03 -2.93 16.91
N LEU A 47 -21.26 -2.82 15.83
CA LEU A 47 -21.70 -3.06 14.45
C LEU A 47 -21.57 -4.53 14.05
N GLY A 48 -20.97 -5.40 14.88
CA GLY A 48 -20.75 -6.80 14.57
C GLY A 48 -19.44 -7.10 13.82
N THR A 49 -18.53 -6.11 13.72
CA THR A 49 -17.22 -6.22 13.08
C THR A 49 -16.09 -5.86 14.06
N THR A 50 -14.85 -5.73 13.59
CA THR A 50 -13.66 -5.38 14.39
C THR A 50 -12.77 -4.40 13.63
N ALA A 51 -11.99 -3.57 14.33
CA ALA A 51 -11.07 -2.65 13.69
C ALA A 51 -10.07 -3.40 12.79
N GLY A 52 -9.93 -2.92 11.56
CA GLY A 52 -9.08 -3.53 10.54
C GLY A 52 -9.81 -4.55 9.65
N ALA A 53 -11.08 -4.84 9.92
CA ALA A 53 -11.96 -5.56 9.01
C ALA A 53 -12.71 -4.59 8.08
N TYR A 54 -12.70 -4.88 6.78
CA TYR A 54 -13.25 -4.01 5.73
C TYR A 54 -14.50 -4.63 5.07
N ASP A 55 -15.12 -5.61 5.70
CA ASP A 55 -16.23 -6.41 5.18
C ASP A 55 -17.56 -5.65 5.09
N ASP A 56 -17.85 -4.78 6.07
CA ASP A 56 -19.17 -4.13 6.19
C ASP A 56 -19.19 -2.66 5.76
N TRP A 57 -18.16 -2.23 5.05
CA TRP A 57 -17.98 -0.84 4.62
C TRP A 57 -19.14 -0.28 3.79
N HIS A 58 -19.76 -1.15 3.00
CA HIS A 58 -20.85 -0.82 2.10
C HIS A 58 -22.12 -0.39 2.86
N GLU A 59 -22.21 -0.67 4.16
CA GLU A 59 -23.31 -0.18 5.01
C GLU A 59 -23.21 1.32 5.31
N GLY A 60 -22.03 1.94 5.12
CA GLY A 60 -21.83 3.37 5.34
C GLY A 60 -21.94 3.79 6.81
N ARG A 61 -21.73 2.86 7.74
CA ARG A 61 -21.83 3.08 9.21
C ARG A 61 -20.48 3.24 9.88
N ASP A 62 -19.45 3.60 9.11
CA ASP A 62 -18.09 3.77 9.60
C ASP A 62 -18.05 4.69 10.84
N PRO A 63 -17.73 4.13 12.03
CA PRO A 63 -17.59 4.90 13.25
C PRO A 63 -16.57 6.00 13.09
N ALA A 64 -15.48 5.81 12.32
CA ALA A 64 -14.39 6.76 12.11
C ALA A 64 -14.84 8.06 11.43
N GLY A 65 -15.91 8.00 10.64
CA GLY A 65 -16.47 9.14 9.93
C GLY A 65 -15.78 9.44 8.60
N ILE A 66 -14.99 8.51 8.08
CA ILE A 66 -14.22 8.67 6.83
C ILE A 66 -15.02 8.11 5.66
N THR A 67 -15.71 6.99 5.87
CA THR A 67 -16.47 6.33 4.80
C THR A 67 -17.90 6.08 5.17
N THR A 68 -18.58 7.20 5.27
CA THR A 68 -19.98 7.29 5.60
C THR A 68 -20.57 8.48 4.86
N GLN A 69 -21.84 8.37 4.50
CA GLN A 69 -22.64 9.48 4.01
C GLN A 69 -23.58 10.00 5.11
N ASP A 70 -23.54 9.41 6.32
CA ASP A 70 -24.29 9.87 7.49
C ASP A 70 -23.67 11.19 8.01
N PRO A 71 -24.44 12.29 8.08
CA PRO A 71 -23.91 13.58 8.51
C PRO A 71 -23.31 13.59 9.93
N ASP A 72 -23.88 12.81 10.86
CA ASP A 72 -23.44 12.79 12.26
C ASP A 72 -22.13 12.01 12.40
N LEU A 73 -21.95 10.94 11.62
CA LEU A 73 -20.68 10.22 11.55
C LEU A 73 -19.62 11.01 10.77
N ALA A 74 -19.96 11.59 9.62
CA ALA A 74 -19.05 12.38 8.80
C ALA A 74 -18.48 13.60 9.56
N ALA A 75 -19.28 14.21 10.44
CA ALA A 75 -18.84 15.30 11.32
C ALA A 75 -17.71 14.92 12.29
N ARG A 76 -17.45 13.61 12.50
CA ARG A 76 -16.37 13.12 13.38
C ARG A 76 -14.98 13.24 12.76
N LEU A 77 -14.88 13.40 11.44
CA LEU A 77 -13.59 13.56 10.76
C LEU A 77 -13.11 15.02 10.89
N ASP A 78 -12.00 15.25 11.59
CA ASP A 78 -11.26 16.51 11.50
C ASP A 78 -10.40 16.51 10.21
N PRO A 79 -10.77 17.28 9.17
CA PRO A 79 -10.06 17.27 7.90
C PRO A 79 -8.64 17.84 7.98
N VAL A 80 -8.37 18.75 8.93
CA VAL A 80 -7.05 19.35 9.09
C VAL A 80 -6.11 18.35 9.76
N ALA A 81 -6.55 17.70 10.83
CA ALA A 81 -5.74 16.68 11.49
C ALA A 81 -5.54 15.44 10.59
N ALA A 82 -6.59 14.99 9.91
CA ALA A 82 -6.50 13.86 8.98
C ALA A 82 -5.62 14.18 7.78
N GLY A 83 -5.74 15.37 7.20
CA GLY A 83 -4.87 15.83 6.11
C GLY A 83 -3.40 15.85 6.50
N ARG A 84 -3.05 16.24 7.73
CA ARG A 84 -1.67 16.18 8.25
C ARG A 84 -1.16 14.73 8.34
N ARG A 85 -1.99 13.80 8.81
CA ARG A 85 -1.61 12.37 8.86
C ARG A 85 -1.37 11.80 7.46
N LEU A 86 -2.27 12.10 6.51
CA LEU A 86 -2.12 11.70 5.12
C LEU A 86 -0.85 12.28 4.47
N ALA A 87 -0.56 13.56 4.72
CA ALA A 87 0.66 14.20 4.23
C ALA A 87 1.93 13.53 4.79
N ASN A 88 1.95 13.18 6.08
CA ASN A 88 3.06 12.46 6.69
C ASN A 88 3.24 11.06 6.06
N TYR A 89 2.14 10.34 5.84
CA TYR A 89 2.15 9.04 5.18
C TYR A 89 2.75 9.12 3.77
N LEU A 90 2.31 10.08 2.95
CA LEU A 90 2.83 10.31 1.61
C LEU A 90 4.32 10.70 1.61
N ALA A 91 4.73 11.52 2.59
CA ALA A 91 6.13 11.92 2.74
C ALA A 91 7.02 10.70 3.08
N VAL A 92 6.60 9.87 4.04
CA VAL A 92 7.32 8.64 4.41
C VAL A 92 7.40 7.68 3.22
N MET A 93 6.28 7.42 2.54
CA MET A 93 6.25 6.57 1.35
C MET A 93 7.22 7.06 0.27
N THR A 94 7.28 8.37 0.04
CA THR A 94 8.21 8.98 -0.90
C THR A 94 9.66 8.76 -0.48
N LEU A 95 9.98 9.00 0.80
CA LEU A 95 11.33 8.81 1.33
C LEU A 95 11.78 7.35 1.26
N GLU A 96 10.90 6.40 1.58
CA GLU A 96 11.17 4.97 1.48
C GLU A 96 11.48 4.56 0.03
N ALA A 97 10.61 4.93 -0.92
CA ALA A 97 10.79 4.61 -2.33
C ALA A 97 12.12 5.19 -2.87
N GLN A 98 12.41 6.45 -2.54
CA GLN A 98 13.69 7.08 -2.90
C GLN A 98 14.89 6.38 -2.27
N THR A 99 14.77 5.92 -1.03
CA THR A 99 15.85 5.20 -0.33
C THR A 99 16.15 3.87 -1.03
N ILE A 100 15.11 3.15 -1.46
CA ILE A 100 15.26 1.91 -2.23
C ILE A 100 15.93 2.18 -3.58
N ALA A 101 15.47 3.17 -4.34
CA ALA A 101 16.10 3.52 -5.61
C ALA A 101 17.60 3.86 -5.43
N ARG A 102 17.94 4.65 -4.41
CA ARG A 102 19.35 4.95 -4.10
C ARG A 102 20.14 3.70 -3.71
N ALA A 103 19.56 2.78 -2.95
CA ALA A 103 20.20 1.52 -2.58
C ALA A 103 20.48 0.63 -3.80
N CYS A 104 19.62 0.69 -4.83
CA CYS A 104 19.82 0.04 -6.13
C CYS A 104 20.75 0.84 -7.07
N GLY A 105 21.37 1.93 -6.61
CA GLY A 105 22.24 2.76 -7.45
C GLY A 105 21.51 3.61 -8.49
N LYS A 106 20.20 3.79 -8.35
CA LYS A 106 19.36 4.55 -9.29
C LYS A 106 19.18 6.00 -8.81
N SER A 107 19.29 6.94 -9.74
CA SER A 107 19.07 8.38 -9.48
C SER A 107 17.62 8.82 -9.56
N HIS A 108 16.75 7.99 -10.16
CA HIS A 108 15.33 8.26 -10.34
C HIS A 108 14.51 6.97 -10.14
N LEU A 109 13.28 7.08 -9.64
CA LEU A 109 12.42 5.92 -9.38
C LEU A 109 12.09 5.13 -10.65
N HIS A 110 11.85 5.82 -11.77
CA HIS A 110 11.62 5.17 -13.08
C HIS A 110 12.86 4.47 -13.68
N ASN A 111 14.03 4.58 -13.04
CA ASN A 111 15.21 3.82 -13.47
C ASN A 111 15.32 2.48 -12.74
N LEU A 112 14.39 2.17 -11.84
CA LEU A 112 14.26 0.83 -11.26
C LEU A 112 13.82 -0.15 -12.35
N GLU A 113 14.44 -1.33 -12.34
CA GLU A 113 14.24 -2.37 -13.35
C GLU A 113 14.02 -3.72 -12.66
N PRO A 114 13.49 -4.75 -13.36
CA PRO A 114 13.28 -6.06 -12.78
C PRO A 114 14.56 -6.70 -12.21
N GLU A 115 15.73 -6.33 -12.70
CA GLU A 115 17.05 -6.77 -12.24
C GLU A 115 17.38 -6.27 -10.82
N ASP A 116 16.71 -5.22 -10.34
CA ASP A 116 16.85 -4.72 -8.96
C ASP A 116 16.05 -5.55 -7.94
N LEU A 117 15.31 -6.57 -8.41
CA LEU A 117 14.44 -7.41 -7.60
C LEU A 117 14.91 -8.86 -7.55
N VAL A 118 14.58 -9.50 -6.43
CA VAL A 118 14.59 -10.96 -6.28
C VAL A 118 13.27 -11.41 -5.67
N ALA A 119 12.79 -12.58 -6.07
CA ALA A 119 11.61 -13.21 -5.51
C ALA A 119 11.95 -14.06 -4.29
N LEU A 120 11.07 -14.06 -3.28
CA LEU A 120 11.22 -14.89 -2.08
C LEU A 120 10.58 -16.27 -2.22
N THR A 121 9.72 -16.48 -3.23
CA THR A 121 9.07 -17.77 -3.49
C THR A 121 9.20 -18.15 -4.97
N ILE A 122 9.08 -19.44 -5.25
CA ILE A 122 9.17 -20.00 -6.60
C ILE A 122 8.01 -19.46 -7.46
N GLU A 123 6.81 -19.36 -6.89
CA GLU A 123 5.63 -18.85 -7.57
C GLU A 123 5.81 -17.38 -7.96
N ALA A 124 6.33 -16.55 -7.04
CA ALA A 124 6.59 -15.15 -7.33
C ALA A 124 7.67 -15.00 -8.42
N ALA A 125 8.74 -15.81 -8.36
CA ALA A 125 9.79 -15.83 -9.37
C ALA A 125 9.22 -16.18 -10.76
N ALA A 126 8.38 -17.23 -10.83
CA ALA A 126 7.75 -17.68 -12.06
C ALA A 126 6.79 -16.63 -12.65
N MET A 127 5.96 -16.01 -11.80
CA MET A 127 4.93 -15.06 -12.25
C MET A 127 5.53 -13.69 -12.65
N ALA A 128 6.44 -13.16 -11.83
CA ALA A 128 7.05 -11.85 -12.06
C ALA A 128 8.28 -11.90 -12.99
N ARG A 129 8.77 -13.12 -13.31
CA ARG A 129 9.97 -13.37 -14.14
C ARG A 129 11.23 -12.70 -13.59
N VAL A 130 11.37 -12.69 -12.26
CA VAL A 130 12.57 -12.22 -11.55
C VAL A 130 13.26 -13.41 -10.86
N PRO A 131 14.58 -13.38 -10.64
CA PRO A 131 15.30 -14.51 -10.04
C PRO A 131 14.83 -14.85 -8.63
N LEU A 132 14.87 -16.14 -8.28
CA LEU A 132 14.68 -16.56 -6.88
C LEU A 132 15.88 -16.11 -6.04
N ALA A 133 15.61 -15.54 -4.87
CA ALA A 133 16.63 -14.99 -3.97
C ALA A 133 17.77 -15.99 -3.69
N GLY A 134 19.00 -15.52 -3.83
CA GLY A 134 20.22 -16.33 -3.68
C GLY A 134 20.59 -17.14 -4.92
N THR A 135 19.90 -16.94 -6.05
CA THR A 135 20.15 -17.66 -7.32
C THR A 135 19.94 -16.73 -8.53
N ASP A 136 20.40 -17.16 -9.70
CA ASP A 136 20.06 -16.55 -11.00
C ASP A 136 18.87 -17.27 -11.69
N TRP A 137 18.19 -18.17 -10.98
CA TRP A 137 17.19 -19.06 -11.57
C TRP A 137 15.81 -18.40 -11.60
N ILE A 138 15.16 -18.47 -12.77
CA ILE A 138 13.77 -18.07 -12.98
C ILE A 138 13.01 -19.34 -13.42
N PRO A 139 12.05 -19.84 -12.62
CA PRO A 139 11.30 -21.03 -12.96
C PRO A 139 10.59 -20.90 -14.32
N GLY A 140 10.66 -21.93 -15.16
CA GLY A 140 10.08 -21.93 -16.50
C GLY A 140 10.90 -21.18 -17.56
N LYS A 141 11.95 -20.44 -17.18
CA LYS A 141 12.93 -19.87 -18.11
C LYS A 141 14.13 -20.82 -18.16
N THR A 142 14.25 -21.61 -19.23
CA THR A 142 15.51 -22.30 -19.53
C THR A 142 16.58 -21.25 -19.86
N GLY A 143 17.80 -21.44 -19.35
CA GLY A 143 18.89 -20.45 -19.30
C GLY A 143 19.22 -19.73 -20.61
N LEU A 144 20.08 -18.70 -20.48
CA LEU A 144 20.54 -17.76 -21.53
C LEU A 144 20.52 -18.30 -22.96
#